data_AF-A0A3M0XI65-F1
#
_entry.id   AF-A0A3M0XI65-F1
#
_cell.length_a   1.000
_cell.length_b   1.000
_cell.length_c   1.000
_cell.angle_alpha   90.00
_cell.angle_beta   90.00
_cell.angle_gamma   90.00
#
_symmetry.space_group_name_H-M   'P 1'
#
loop_
_entity.id
_entity.type
_entity.pdbx_description
1 polymer ?
#
loop_
_entity_poly.entity_id
_entity_poly.type
_entity_poly.pdbx_seq_one_letter_code
_entity_poly.pdbx_strand_id
1 'polypeptide(L)'
;MVRFPAACVLAFAAMCLAVTMPSLATVWPVVSDRSLAIVEGSALDFTQIFGTPHPIKAPIVVREDGHLAIDTPARPRFRAFCAVATFNGPHGGFPSHREANRLVMQWVRAGYNLVRFHHVETALMEGRKRDFDFDPEQLDRFLYLLAAAKRRGIYWMIDAMSSWNGAYADVGKNRFKRVHHLQLDLHFDKKAREHWKQLIYRLLGTRNPYTGMQIIEDPALAIVTVANELGILYNARRGYPPELIARFRKWRREHFPSEAGGPIPGRYARSRQAALMNRFLAEVERETAEWMIGQLRQLGYSGLVTAYNNGKAIQA
;
A
#
# COMPACT_ATOMS: atom_id res chain seq x y z
N MET A 1 -59.86 52.96 -20.20
CA MET A 1 -58.59 53.69 -20.39
C MET A 1 -57.65 53.23 -19.28
N VAL A 2 -56.41 52.88 -19.63
CA VAL A 2 -55.24 52.67 -18.74
C VAL A 2 -55.08 51.30 -18.02
N ARG A 3 -54.14 50.52 -18.59
CA ARG A 3 -53.04 49.67 -18.06
C ARG A 3 -53.14 48.93 -16.71
N PHE A 4 -52.71 47.67 -16.78
CA PHE A 4 -52.37 46.68 -15.73
C PHE A 4 -51.59 47.22 -14.52
N PRO A 5 -51.79 46.64 -13.32
CA PRO A 5 -50.80 46.63 -12.27
C PRO A 5 -50.08 45.29 -12.17
N ALA A 6 -48.78 45.37 -11.89
CA ALA A 6 -47.98 44.29 -11.34
C ALA A 6 -48.14 44.25 -9.81
N ALA A 7 -47.88 43.05 -9.27
CA ALA A 7 -47.42 42.76 -7.92
C ALA A 7 -48.47 42.37 -6.85
N CYS A 8 -48.31 41.10 -6.45
CA CYS A 8 -48.17 40.63 -5.07
C CYS A 8 -49.37 39.99 -4.33
N VAL A 9 -49.26 38.65 -4.26
CA VAL A 9 -49.13 37.87 -3.02
C VAL A 9 -50.41 37.35 -2.32
N LEU A 10 -50.38 36.02 -2.10
CA LEU A 10 -51.10 35.17 -1.15
C LEU A 10 -52.55 34.77 -1.43
N ALA A 11 -52.73 33.55 -1.94
CA ALA A 11 -53.38 32.45 -1.19
C ALA A 11 -53.39 31.18 -2.07
N PHE A 12 -52.27 30.44 -2.09
CA PHE A 12 -52.28 29.07 -2.62
C PHE A 12 -52.86 28.16 -1.53
N ALA A 13 -54.16 27.90 -1.63
CA ALA A 13 -54.85 26.91 -0.83
C ALA A 13 -54.22 25.53 -1.07
N ALA A 14 -53.96 24.84 0.04
CA ALA A 14 -53.29 23.55 0.11
C ALA A 14 -54.01 22.50 -0.73
N MET A 15 -53.45 22.20 -1.90
CA MET A 15 -53.72 20.97 -2.61
C MET A 15 -52.81 19.91 -2.03
N CYS A 16 -53.19 19.38 -0.86
CA CYS A 16 -52.64 18.14 -0.34
C CYS A 16 -53.05 17.00 -1.28
N LEU A 17 -52.35 16.89 -2.42
CA LEU A 17 -52.19 15.63 -3.11
C LEU A 17 -51.59 14.69 -2.07
N ALA A 18 -52.43 13.79 -1.58
CA ALA A 18 -52.00 12.59 -0.90
C ALA A 18 -51.03 11.90 -1.85
N VAL A 19 -49.74 12.15 -1.65
CA VAL A 19 -48.71 11.23 -2.11
C VAL A 19 -49.01 9.97 -1.33
N THR A 20 -49.76 9.06 -1.95
CA THR A 20 -49.76 7.67 -1.56
C THR A 20 -48.30 7.25 -1.64
N MET A 21 -47.61 7.34 -0.51
CA MET A 21 -46.33 6.68 -0.31
C MET A 21 -46.58 5.25 -0.77
N PRO A 22 -45.93 4.77 -1.85
CA PRO A 22 -46.06 3.38 -2.23
C PRO A 22 -45.78 2.57 -0.98
N SER A 23 -46.71 1.68 -0.62
CA SER A 23 -46.58 0.81 0.55
C SER A 23 -45.16 0.27 0.56
N LEU A 24 -44.44 0.47 1.67
CA LEU A 24 -43.12 -0.13 1.88
C LEU A 24 -43.18 -1.57 1.36
N ALA A 25 -42.45 -1.84 0.28
CA ALA A 25 -42.53 -3.13 -0.40
C ALA A 25 -42.27 -4.23 0.65
N THR A 26 -43.31 -5.03 0.94
CA THR A 26 -43.25 -6.16 1.87
C THR A 26 -42.46 -7.34 1.29
N VAL A 27 -42.07 -7.24 0.02
CA VAL A 27 -41.24 -8.21 -0.69
C VAL A 27 -39.92 -7.54 -1.02
N TRP A 28 -38.85 -7.95 -0.35
CA TRP A 28 -37.50 -7.58 -0.74
C TRP A 28 -37.23 -8.09 -2.16
N PRO A 29 -36.73 -7.24 -3.08
CA PRO A 29 -36.35 -7.71 -4.41
C PRO A 29 -35.28 -8.79 -4.24
N VAL A 30 -35.43 -9.90 -4.96
CA VAL A 30 -34.39 -10.93 -5.01
C VAL A 30 -33.14 -10.27 -5.59
N VAL A 31 -32.02 -10.37 -4.86
CA VAL A 31 -30.71 -9.94 -5.37
C VAL A 31 -30.41 -10.79 -6.60
N SER A 32 -30.59 -10.21 -7.78
CA SER A 32 -30.35 -10.87 -9.07
C SER A 32 -28.87 -10.92 -9.43
N ASP A 33 -28.02 -10.23 -8.67
CA ASP A 33 -26.58 -10.19 -8.89
C ASP A 33 -25.96 -11.54 -8.54
N ARG A 34 -25.71 -12.34 -9.59
CA ARG A 34 -25.08 -13.66 -9.49
C ARG A 34 -23.56 -13.59 -9.61
N SER A 35 -22.99 -12.40 -9.83
CA SER A 35 -21.57 -12.20 -10.09
C SER A 35 -21.17 -10.77 -9.71
N LEU A 36 -20.07 -10.64 -8.95
CA LEU A 36 -19.45 -9.34 -8.66
C LEU A 36 -18.57 -8.81 -9.81
N ALA A 37 -18.47 -9.54 -10.92
CA ALA A 37 -17.69 -9.09 -12.07
C ALA A 37 -18.41 -7.98 -12.84
N ILE A 38 -17.69 -6.88 -13.09
CA ILE A 38 -18.07 -5.81 -13.98
C ILE A 38 -18.28 -6.37 -15.38
N VAL A 39 -19.52 -6.24 -15.86
CA VAL A 39 -19.94 -6.61 -17.21
C VAL A 39 -19.43 -5.58 -18.20
N GLU A 40 -18.94 -6.05 -19.34
CA GLU A 40 -18.42 -5.19 -20.40
C GLU A 40 -19.51 -4.23 -20.91
N GLY A 41 -19.14 -2.95 -21.04
CA GLY A 41 -20.04 -1.90 -21.48
C GLY A 41 -21.18 -1.54 -20.51
N SER A 42 -21.17 -2.09 -19.30
CA SER A 42 -22.09 -1.66 -18.24
C SER A 42 -21.71 -0.29 -17.70
N ALA A 43 -22.59 0.31 -16.89
CA ALA A 43 -22.32 1.58 -16.22
C ALA A 43 -21.09 1.55 -15.29
N LEU A 44 -20.62 0.37 -14.88
CA LEU A 44 -19.42 0.18 -14.07
C LEU A 44 -18.15 -0.08 -14.91
N ASP A 45 -18.28 -0.18 -16.24
CA ASP A 45 -17.16 -0.34 -17.16
C ASP A 45 -16.63 1.02 -17.62
N PHE A 46 -15.67 1.55 -16.86
CA PHE A 46 -15.04 2.83 -17.14
C PHE A 46 -14.05 2.80 -18.31
N THR A 47 -13.86 1.67 -19.00
CA THR A 47 -13.13 1.69 -20.29
C THR A 47 -13.83 2.53 -21.34
N GLN A 48 -15.14 2.77 -21.21
CA GLN A 48 -15.87 3.70 -22.08
C GLN A 48 -15.50 5.17 -21.83
N ILE A 49 -14.94 5.49 -20.67
CA ILE A 49 -14.53 6.85 -20.27
C ILE A 49 -13.03 7.04 -20.50
N PHE A 50 -12.22 6.07 -20.07
CA PHE A 50 -10.76 6.19 -20.07
C PHE A 50 -10.06 5.44 -21.22
N GLY A 51 -10.81 4.67 -22.00
CA GLY A 51 -10.27 3.75 -23.00
C GLY A 51 -9.69 2.48 -22.38
N THR A 52 -9.16 1.60 -23.24
CA THR A 52 -8.40 0.42 -22.80
C THR A 52 -6.91 0.76 -22.71
N PRO A 53 -6.24 0.54 -21.56
CA PRO A 53 -4.82 0.81 -21.44
C PRO A 53 -3.95 -0.08 -22.34
N HIS A 54 -2.80 0.44 -22.77
CA HIS A 54 -1.82 -0.30 -23.57
C HIS A 54 -0.76 -0.98 -22.70
N PRO A 55 -0.08 -2.02 -23.19
CA PRO A 55 1.04 -2.65 -22.47
C PRO A 55 2.10 -1.63 -22.02
N ILE A 56 2.56 -1.74 -20.78
CA ILE A 56 3.56 -0.82 -20.22
C ILE A 56 4.92 -1.04 -20.87
N LYS A 57 5.51 0.06 -21.35
CA LYS A 57 6.86 0.09 -21.95
C LYS A 57 7.84 1.03 -21.27
N ALA A 58 7.34 1.95 -20.44
CA ALA A 58 8.13 3.01 -19.81
C ALA A 58 7.77 3.15 -18.32
N PRO A 59 8.74 3.47 -17.46
CA PRO A 59 8.52 3.63 -16.03
C PRO A 59 7.76 4.91 -15.70
N ILE A 60 7.30 5.00 -14.44
CA ILE A 60 6.79 6.24 -13.86
C ILE A 60 7.95 7.05 -13.27
N VAL A 61 7.98 8.34 -13.57
CA VAL A 61 8.99 9.31 -13.09
C VAL A 61 8.32 10.53 -12.48
N VAL A 62 9.08 11.32 -11.70
CA VAL A 62 8.65 12.65 -11.24
C VAL A 62 9.19 13.70 -12.20
N ARG A 63 8.32 14.61 -12.65
CA ARG A 63 8.70 15.78 -13.44
C ARG A 63 9.20 16.91 -12.54
N GLU A 64 9.83 17.91 -13.15
CA GLU A 64 10.31 19.12 -12.45
C GLU A 64 9.20 19.88 -11.72
N ASP A 65 7.94 19.76 -12.17
CA ASP A 65 6.76 20.35 -11.53
C ASP A 65 6.20 19.52 -10.35
N GLY A 66 6.90 18.44 -9.97
CA GLY A 66 6.50 17.56 -8.88
C GLY A 66 5.37 16.58 -9.22
N HIS A 67 4.88 16.54 -10.46
CA HIS A 67 3.87 15.59 -10.89
C HIS A 67 4.47 14.29 -11.43
N LEU A 68 3.73 13.19 -11.24
CA LEU A 68 4.07 11.91 -11.85
C LEU A 68 3.84 11.97 -13.36
N ALA A 69 4.69 11.27 -14.12
CA ALA A 69 4.58 11.13 -15.56
C ALA A 69 5.11 9.76 -16.03
N ILE A 70 4.71 9.38 -17.24
CA ILE A 70 5.28 8.21 -17.93
C ILE A 70 6.54 8.65 -18.67
N ASP A 71 7.67 7.96 -18.47
CA ASP A 71 8.96 8.32 -19.05
C ASP A 71 9.08 7.97 -20.54
N THR A 72 8.33 8.72 -21.35
CA THR A 72 8.41 8.76 -22.80
C THR A 72 8.85 10.16 -23.23
N PRO A 73 9.26 10.39 -24.49
CA PRO A 73 9.60 11.73 -24.96
C PRO A 73 8.50 12.78 -24.72
N ALA A 74 7.22 12.38 -24.80
CA ALA A 74 6.08 13.26 -24.57
C ALA A 74 5.79 13.54 -23.08
N ARG A 75 6.37 12.74 -22.16
CA ARG A 75 6.19 12.82 -20.69
C ARG A 75 4.74 13.13 -20.23
N PRO A 76 3.73 12.35 -20.68
CA PRO A 76 2.35 12.60 -20.30
C PRO A 76 2.17 12.45 -18.80
N ARG A 77 1.37 13.33 -18.20
CA ARG A 77 1.08 13.30 -16.76
C ARG A 77 0.37 12.00 -16.39
N PHE A 78 0.86 11.35 -15.34
CA PHE A 78 0.27 10.15 -14.77
C PHE A 78 -0.53 10.53 -13.51
N ARG A 79 -1.81 10.16 -13.48
CA ARG A 79 -2.66 10.25 -12.28
C ARG A 79 -2.95 8.84 -11.81
N ALA A 80 -2.49 8.48 -10.62
CA ALA A 80 -2.66 7.13 -10.09
C ALA A 80 -4.09 6.93 -9.54
N PHE A 81 -4.82 6.00 -10.14
CA PHE A 81 -6.03 5.40 -9.56
C PHE A 81 -5.64 4.02 -9.06
N CYS A 82 -5.45 3.91 -7.75
CA CYS A 82 -4.81 2.76 -7.13
C CYS A 82 -5.84 1.81 -6.50
N ALA A 83 -5.84 0.55 -6.93
CA ALA A 83 -6.46 -0.54 -6.20
C ALA A 83 -5.46 -1.14 -5.19
N VAL A 84 -5.97 -1.80 -4.15
CA VAL A 84 -5.14 -2.60 -3.22
C VAL A 84 -5.50 -4.06 -3.40
N ALA A 85 -4.48 -4.89 -3.58
CA ALA A 85 -4.62 -6.33 -3.74
C ALA A 85 -3.83 -7.05 -2.64
N THR A 86 -4.55 -7.84 -1.84
CA THR A 86 -3.99 -8.68 -0.79
C THR A 86 -4.48 -10.09 -1.01
N PHE A 87 -3.54 -11.01 -1.17
CA PHE A 87 -3.82 -12.43 -1.34
C PHE A 87 -3.23 -13.17 -0.15
N ASN A 88 -3.95 -14.13 0.42
CA ASN A 88 -3.45 -14.90 1.55
C ASN A 88 -3.88 -16.37 1.42
N GLY A 89 -3.15 -17.27 2.09
CA GLY A 89 -3.40 -18.71 2.05
C GLY A 89 -4.83 -19.11 2.42
N PRO A 90 -5.44 -18.56 3.49
CA PRO A 90 -6.84 -18.85 3.85
C PRO A 90 -7.87 -18.53 2.77
N HIS A 91 -7.53 -17.70 1.78
CA HIS A 91 -8.41 -17.33 0.66
C HIS A 91 -7.89 -17.84 -0.70
N GLY A 92 -7.01 -18.85 -0.71
CA GLY A 92 -6.53 -19.51 -1.93
C GLY A 92 -5.24 -18.94 -2.53
N GLY A 93 -4.60 -17.98 -1.86
CA GLY A 93 -3.34 -17.39 -2.28
C GLY A 93 -3.47 -16.53 -3.54
N PHE A 94 -2.38 -16.37 -4.28
CA PHE A 94 -2.38 -15.65 -5.56
C PHE A 94 -3.28 -16.37 -6.58
N PRO A 95 -3.95 -15.62 -7.47
CA PRO A 95 -4.86 -16.19 -8.46
C PRO A 95 -4.10 -17.10 -9.44
N SER A 96 -4.76 -18.15 -9.93
CA SER A 96 -4.25 -18.90 -11.09
C SER A 96 -4.07 -17.99 -12.30
N HIS A 97 -3.32 -18.42 -13.32
CA HIS A 97 -3.10 -17.60 -14.52
C HIS A 97 -4.40 -17.14 -15.19
N ARG A 98 -5.41 -18.03 -15.26
CA ARG A 98 -6.73 -17.71 -15.80
C ARG A 98 -7.45 -16.65 -14.96
N GLU A 99 -7.42 -16.81 -13.63
CA GLU A 99 -8.03 -15.86 -12.70
C GLU A 99 -7.29 -14.52 -12.68
N ALA A 100 -5.97 -14.52 -12.81
CA ALA A 100 -5.16 -13.31 -12.92
C ALA A 100 -5.57 -12.49 -14.15
N ASN A 101 -5.73 -13.12 -15.31
CA ASN A 101 -6.24 -12.44 -16.51
C ASN A 101 -7.64 -11.85 -16.27
N ARG A 102 -8.53 -12.59 -15.61
CA ARG A 102 -9.88 -12.10 -15.29
C ARG A 102 -9.82 -10.92 -14.32
N LEU A 103 -9.05 -11.03 -13.24
CA LEU A 103 -8.90 -10.01 -12.22
C LEU A 103 -8.31 -8.71 -12.77
N VAL A 104 -7.26 -8.81 -13.59
CA VAL A 104 -6.65 -7.62 -14.21
C VAL A 104 -7.65 -6.91 -15.12
N MET A 105 -8.48 -7.64 -15.86
CA MET A 105 -9.54 -7.02 -16.65
C MET A 105 -10.60 -6.33 -15.77
N GLN A 106 -10.88 -6.85 -14.57
CA GLN A 106 -11.76 -6.15 -13.61
C GLN A 106 -11.13 -4.83 -13.14
N TRP A 107 -9.83 -4.79 -12.91
CA TRP A 107 -9.14 -3.53 -12.56
C TRP A 107 -9.19 -2.51 -13.70
N VAL A 108 -8.98 -2.96 -14.94
CA VAL A 108 -9.08 -2.11 -16.14
C VAL A 108 -10.50 -1.53 -16.27
N ARG A 109 -11.54 -2.37 -16.16
CA ARG A 109 -12.94 -1.93 -16.23
C ARG A 109 -13.31 -1.00 -15.08
N ALA A 110 -12.78 -1.23 -13.88
CA ALA A 110 -12.97 -0.33 -12.75
C ALA A 110 -12.20 1.00 -12.87
N GLY A 111 -11.42 1.22 -13.94
CA GLY A 111 -10.67 2.46 -14.17
C GLY A 111 -9.38 2.59 -13.35
N TYR A 112 -8.91 1.50 -12.71
CA TYR A 112 -7.61 1.51 -12.05
C TYR A 112 -6.49 1.46 -13.08
N ASN A 113 -5.38 2.14 -12.77
CA ASN A 113 -4.14 2.11 -13.57
C ASN A 113 -2.90 1.80 -12.74
N LEU A 114 -3.08 1.62 -11.43
CA LEU A 114 -2.06 1.20 -10.47
C LEU A 114 -2.67 0.19 -9.50
N VAL A 115 -1.90 -0.82 -9.09
CA VAL A 115 -2.29 -1.75 -8.02
C VAL A 115 -1.20 -1.85 -6.97
N ARG A 116 -1.58 -1.73 -5.69
CA ARG A 116 -0.72 -2.05 -4.55
C ARG A 116 -0.80 -3.52 -4.21
N PHE A 117 0.31 -4.24 -4.37
CA PHE A 117 0.46 -5.59 -3.85
C PHE A 117 0.94 -5.53 -2.40
N HIS A 118 0.08 -6.03 -1.52
CA HIS A 118 0.27 -6.02 -0.08
C HIS A 118 0.36 -7.45 0.46
N HIS A 119 1.16 -7.66 1.51
CA HIS A 119 1.42 -8.98 2.13
C HIS A 119 1.97 -10.06 1.19
N VAL A 120 2.75 -9.67 0.17
CA VAL A 120 3.35 -10.62 -0.79
C VAL A 120 4.21 -11.65 -0.07
N GLU A 121 5.11 -11.22 0.81
CA GLU A 121 5.98 -12.14 1.54
C GLU A 121 5.20 -13.04 2.51
N THR A 122 4.09 -12.54 3.04
CA THR A 122 3.22 -13.33 3.93
C THR A 122 2.58 -14.48 3.16
N ALA A 123 2.07 -14.21 1.96
CA ALA A 123 1.49 -15.22 1.08
C ALA A 123 2.53 -16.25 0.61
N LEU A 124 3.72 -15.80 0.23
CA LEU A 124 4.81 -16.67 -0.22
C LEU A 124 5.39 -17.56 0.90
N MET A 125 5.30 -17.11 2.16
CA MET A 125 5.86 -17.80 3.33
C MET A 125 4.81 -18.56 4.15
N GLU A 126 3.57 -18.66 3.68
CA GLU A 126 2.51 -19.42 4.33
C GLU A 126 2.87 -20.91 4.42
N GLY A 127 2.78 -21.49 5.61
CA GLY A 127 3.10 -22.90 5.85
C GLY A 127 4.57 -23.32 5.68
N ARG A 128 5.47 -22.41 5.28
CA ARG A 128 6.87 -22.73 5.00
C ARG A 128 7.65 -23.04 6.28
N LYS A 129 8.62 -23.95 6.17
CA LYS A 129 9.43 -24.49 7.29
C LYS A 129 10.88 -24.03 7.29
N ARG A 130 11.31 -23.31 6.26
CA ARG A 130 12.66 -22.75 6.15
C ARG A 130 12.59 -21.29 5.72
N ASP A 131 13.41 -20.44 6.32
CA ASP A 131 13.45 -19.02 5.99
C ASP A 131 13.73 -18.81 4.50
N PHE A 132 13.07 -17.80 3.91
CA PHE A 132 13.18 -17.44 2.50
C PHE A 132 12.81 -18.53 1.47
N ASP A 133 12.28 -19.66 1.93
CA ASP A 133 11.85 -20.76 1.08
C ASP A 133 10.44 -20.47 0.54
N PHE A 134 10.35 -19.52 -0.40
CA PHE A 134 9.06 -19.12 -0.97
C PHE A 134 8.34 -20.30 -1.61
N ASP A 135 7.02 -20.34 -1.43
CA ASP A 135 6.19 -21.31 -2.12
C ASP A 135 6.31 -21.12 -3.65
N PRO A 136 6.78 -22.14 -4.39
CA PRO A 136 7.08 -22.00 -5.82
C PRO A 136 5.82 -21.81 -6.67
N GLU A 137 4.69 -22.40 -6.28
CA GLU A 137 3.43 -22.23 -6.99
C GLU A 137 2.88 -20.82 -6.79
N GLN A 138 2.91 -20.33 -5.55
CA GLN A 138 2.48 -18.96 -5.24
C GLN A 138 3.40 -17.92 -5.91
N LEU A 139 4.70 -18.18 -5.97
CA LEU A 139 5.65 -17.32 -6.65
C LEU A 139 5.37 -17.26 -8.16
N ASP A 140 5.16 -18.40 -8.82
CA ASP A 140 4.80 -18.44 -10.25
C ASP A 140 3.51 -17.65 -10.54
N ARG A 141 2.47 -17.87 -9.74
CA ARG A 141 1.20 -17.16 -9.85
C ARG A 141 1.35 -15.65 -9.67
N PHE A 142 2.16 -15.22 -8.70
CA PHE A 142 2.46 -13.81 -8.49
C PHE A 142 3.20 -13.20 -9.69
N LEU A 143 4.24 -13.88 -10.20
CA LEU A 143 4.98 -13.45 -11.38
C LEU A 143 4.09 -13.34 -12.62
N TYR A 144 3.16 -14.29 -12.80
CA TYR A 144 2.17 -14.22 -13.87
C TYR A 144 1.22 -13.04 -13.70
N LEU A 145 0.75 -12.78 -12.47
CA LEU A 145 -0.13 -11.66 -12.18
C LEU A 145 0.53 -10.31 -12.51
N LEU A 146 1.81 -10.13 -12.16
CA LEU A 146 2.60 -8.96 -12.57
C LEU A 146 2.63 -8.85 -14.10
N ALA A 147 2.98 -9.93 -14.80
CA ALA A 147 3.04 -9.93 -16.27
C ALA A 147 1.67 -9.61 -16.90
N ALA A 148 0.58 -10.14 -16.35
CA ALA A 148 -0.78 -9.87 -16.79
C ALA A 148 -1.16 -8.40 -16.60
N ALA A 149 -0.87 -7.82 -15.43
CA ALA A 149 -1.07 -6.41 -15.16
C ALA A 149 -0.34 -5.53 -16.21
N LYS A 150 0.92 -5.86 -16.52
CA LYS A 150 1.75 -5.08 -17.46
C LYS A 150 1.24 -5.15 -18.88
N ARG A 151 0.82 -6.33 -19.32
CA ARG A 151 0.16 -6.51 -20.63
C ARG A 151 -1.11 -5.70 -20.77
N ARG A 152 -1.77 -5.35 -19.66
CA ARG A 152 -3.04 -4.60 -19.63
C ARG A 152 -2.87 -3.17 -19.13
N GLY A 153 -1.65 -2.62 -19.12
CA GLY A 153 -1.42 -1.22 -18.81
C GLY A 153 -1.60 -0.84 -17.33
N ILE A 154 -1.61 -1.82 -16.44
CA ILE A 154 -1.71 -1.60 -14.99
C ILE A 154 -0.31 -1.59 -14.40
N TYR A 155 0.11 -0.44 -13.89
CA TYR A 155 1.34 -0.33 -13.09
C TYR A 155 1.12 -1.01 -11.74
N TRP A 156 2.20 -1.31 -11.03
CA TRP A 156 2.10 -1.78 -9.66
C TRP A 156 3.05 -1.08 -8.71
N MET A 157 2.60 -1.01 -7.47
CA MET A 157 3.43 -0.73 -6.31
C MET A 157 3.45 -1.95 -5.41
N ILE A 158 4.54 -2.14 -4.67
CA ILE A 158 4.70 -3.29 -3.78
C ILE A 158 5.21 -2.84 -2.42
N ASP A 159 4.67 -3.43 -1.36
CA ASP A 159 5.32 -3.40 -0.05
C ASP A 159 6.44 -4.42 -0.03
N ALA A 160 7.68 -3.95 0.07
CA ALA A 160 8.86 -4.82 0.09
C ALA A 160 8.81 -5.79 1.29
N MET A 161 8.19 -5.38 2.40
CA MET A 161 7.81 -6.21 3.54
C MET A 161 6.52 -5.68 4.16
N SER A 162 5.57 -6.54 4.53
CA SER A 162 4.30 -6.10 5.13
C SER A 162 4.09 -6.54 6.59
N SER A 163 4.64 -7.69 6.96
CA SER A 163 4.36 -8.36 8.24
C SER A 163 5.50 -8.23 9.26
N TRP A 164 5.16 -8.35 10.55
CA TRP A 164 6.15 -8.45 11.63
C TRP A 164 7.06 -9.68 11.53
N ASN A 165 6.65 -10.70 10.76
CA ASN A 165 7.36 -11.96 10.61
C ASN A 165 8.28 -11.99 9.37
N GLY A 166 8.10 -11.08 8.41
CA GLY A 166 8.84 -11.09 7.15
C GLY A 166 8.95 -12.49 6.54
N ALA A 167 10.17 -12.88 6.19
CA ALA A 167 10.50 -14.21 5.65
C ALA A 167 10.91 -15.26 6.69
N TYR A 168 10.66 -15.05 7.99
CA TYR A 168 10.88 -16.10 9.00
C TYR A 168 9.88 -17.23 8.80
N ALA A 169 10.34 -18.47 8.79
CA ALA A 169 9.51 -19.66 8.67
C ALA A 169 8.96 -20.11 10.03
N ASP A 170 8.08 -21.11 9.99
CA ASP A 170 7.55 -21.81 11.17
C ASP A 170 6.88 -20.91 12.24
N VAL A 171 6.32 -19.77 11.84
CA VAL A 171 5.60 -18.83 12.73
C VAL A 171 4.17 -19.27 13.07
N GLY A 172 3.87 -20.57 12.92
CA GLY A 172 2.56 -21.18 13.16
C GLY A 172 1.54 -21.02 12.01
N LYS A 173 0.31 -21.51 12.26
CA LYS A 173 -0.80 -21.55 11.26
C LYS A 173 -1.41 -20.20 10.89
N ASN A 174 -1.11 -19.15 11.66
CA ASN A 174 -1.63 -17.81 11.41
C ASN A 174 -0.46 -16.83 11.45
N ARG A 175 0.11 -16.53 10.28
CA ARG A 175 1.23 -15.60 10.12
C ARG A 175 0.88 -14.14 10.44
N PHE A 176 -0.41 -13.80 10.62
CA PHE A 176 -0.82 -12.48 11.12
C PHE A 176 -0.64 -12.34 12.64
N LYS A 177 -0.36 -13.44 13.35
CA LYS A 177 0.12 -13.35 14.73
C LYS A 177 1.57 -12.87 14.73
N ARG A 178 1.83 -11.87 15.56
CA ARG A 178 3.17 -11.31 15.75
C ARG A 178 4.03 -12.29 16.56
N VAL A 179 4.81 -13.12 15.86
CA VAL A 179 5.81 -14.03 16.45
C VAL A 179 7.16 -13.34 16.55
N HIS A 180 7.55 -12.63 15.49
CA HIS A 180 8.73 -11.77 15.48
C HIS A 180 8.33 -10.28 15.56
N HIS A 181 9.32 -9.42 15.75
CA HIS A 181 9.15 -7.96 15.87
C HIS A 181 9.88 -7.20 14.76
N LEU A 182 10.04 -7.81 13.58
CA LEU A 182 10.97 -7.39 12.54
C LEU A 182 10.83 -5.90 12.16
N GLN A 183 9.60 -5.38 12.05
CA GLN A 183 9.36 -3.96 11.76
C GLN A 183 10.00 -3.01 12.79
N LEU A 184 9.92 -3.34 14.08
CA LEU A 184 10.54 -2.53 15.13
C LEU A 184 12.06 -2.77 15.20
N ASP A 185 12.47 -4.03 15.02
CA ASP A 185 13.88 -4.44 15.12
C ASP A 185 14.73 -3.86 13.99
N LEU A 186 14.14 -3.58 12.81
CA LEU A 186 14.82 -2.97 11.66
C LEU A 186 15.52 -1.65 11.99
N HIS A 187 15.01 -0.91 12.96
CA HIS A 187 15.56 0.36 13.39
C HIS A 187 16.87 0.20 14.18
N PHE A 188 17.13 -0.96 14.78
CA PHE A 188 18.15 -1.10 15.83
C PHE A 188 19.04 -2.33 15.69
N ASP A 189 18.56 -3.41 15.08
CA ASP A 189 19.24 -4.70 14.97
C ASP A 189 19.80 -4.95 13.57
N LYS A 190 21.10 -5.24 13.50
CA LYS A 190 21.80 -5.59 12.26
C LYS A 190 21.26 -6.89 11.64
N LYS A 191 20.85 -7.87 12.46
CA LYS A 191 20.28 -9.13 11.97
C LYS A 191 18.92 -8.90 11.32
N ALA A 192 18.08 -8.05 11.91
CA ALA A 192 16.81 -7.64 11.32
C ALA A 192 17.01 -6.94 9.98
N ARG A 193 17.97 -6.00 9.89
CA ARG A 193 18.35 -5.35 8.62
C ARG A 193 18.81 -6.37 7.57
N GLU A 194 19.69 -7.29 7.93
CA GLU A 194 20.15 -8.33 7.01
C GLU A 194 19.02 -9.26 6.54
N HIS A 195 18.12 -9.65 7.44
CA HIS A 195 16.95 -10.47 7.10
C HIS A 195 16.05 -9.76 6.08
N TRP A 196 15.74 -8.49 6.31
CA TRP A 196 14.96 -7.69 5.37
C TRP A 196 15.68 -7.55 4.03
N LYS A 197 16.98 -7.27 4.03
CA LYS A 197 17.79 -7.19 2.81
C LYS A 197 17.70 -8.48 2.01
N GLN A 198 17.89 -9.64 2.64
CA GLN A 198 17.79 -10.93 1.96
C GLN A 198 16.40 -11.19 1.40
N LEU A 199 15.34 -10.83 2.13
CA LEU A 199 13.97 -10.92 1.64
C LEU A 199 13.79 -10.10 0.35
N ILE A 200 14.24 -8.84 0.36
CA ILE A 200 14.08 -7.94 -0.80
C ILE A 200 14.90 -8.42 -1.99
N TYR A 201 16.16 -8.80 -1.76
CA TYR A 201 17.06 -9.25 -2.82
C TYR A 201 16.54 -10.53 -3.48
N ARG A 202 16.00 -11.47 -2.70
CA ARG A 202 15.41 -12.70 -3.24
C ARG A 202 14.11 -12.42 -3.98
N LEU A 203 13.20 -11.63 -3.39
CA LEU A 203 11.90 -11.35 -4.00
C LEU A 203 12.03 -10.46 -5.24
N LEU A 204 12.58 -9.25 -5.08
CA LEU A 204 12.62 -8.28 -6.17
C LEU A 204 13.70 -8.60 -7.22
N GLY A 205 14.74 -9.34 -6.84
CA GLY A 205 15.73 -9.89 -7.78
C GLY A 205 15.26 -11.15 -8.53
N THR A 206 14.04 -11.64 -8.27
CA THR A 206 13.50 -12.78 -9.01
C THR A 206 13.27 -12.40 -10.47
N ARG A 207 13.82 -13.19 -11.40
CA ARG A 207 13.55 -13.08 -12.84
C ARG A 207 12.15 -13.63 -13.13
N ASN A 208 11.28 -12.79 -13.68
CA ASN A 208 9.95 -13.16 -14.10
C ASN A 208 10.01 -13.87 -15.47
N PRO A 209 9.63 -15.16 -15.59
CA PRO A 209 9.70 -15.88 -16.87
C PRO A 209 8.72 -15.33 -17.92
N TYR A 210 7.66 -14.63 -17.50
CA TYR A 210 6.63 -14.10 -18.38
C TYR A 210 6.94 -12.70 -18.94
N THR A 211 7.89 -11.97 -18.33
CA THR A 211 8.36 -10.66 -18.82
C THR A 211 9.83 -10.67 -19.24
N GLY A 212 10.61 -11.66 -18.80
CA GLY A 212 12.04 -11.76 -19.07
C GLY A 212 12.89 -10.74 -18.31
N MET A 213 12.34 -10.09 -17.28
CA MET A 213 13.00 -9.05 -16.47
C MET A 213 13.04 -9.50 -15.01
N GLN A 214 13.99 -8.99 -14.21
CA GLN A 214 13.82 -9.06 -12.75
C GLN A 214 12.65 -8.17 -12.34
N ILE A 215 11.96 -8.51 -11.24
CA ILE A 215 10.84 -7.67 -10.74
C ILE A 215 11.31 -6.23 -10.53
N ILE A 216 12.52 -6.03 -9.99
CA ILE A 216 13.10 -4.72 -9.70
C ILE A 216 13.39 -3.88 -10.96
N GLU A 217 13.61 -4.53 -12.11
CA GLU A 217 13.93 -3.90 -13.39
C GLU A 217 12.68 -3.60 -14.23
N ASP A 218 11.53 -4.15 -13.85
CA ASP A 218 10.33 -4.06 -14.67
C ASP A 218 9.78 -2.62 -14.66
N PRO A 219 9.61 -1.94 -15.82
CA PRO A 219 9.07 -0.58 -15.88
C PRO A 219 7.67 -0.44 -15.30
N ALA A 220 6.92 -1.53 -15.16
CA ALA A 220 5.61 -1.50 -14.52
C ALA A 220 5.69 -1.42 -12.98
N LEU A 221 6.85 -1.64 -12.36
CA LEU A 221 7.09 -1.37 -10.94
C LEU A 221 7.26 0.13 -10.69
N ALA A 222 6.14 0.82 -10.42
CA ALA A 222 6.09 2.27 -10.28
C ALA A 222 6.62 2.76 -8.93
N ILE A 223 6.27 2.08 -7.83
CA ILE A 223 6.60 2.51 -6.46
C ILE A 223 6.96 1.30 -5.60
N VAL A 224 8.05 1.38 -4.83
CA VAL A 224 8.34 0.44 -3.75
C VAL A 224 8.11 1.12 -2.41
N THR A 225 7.30 0.49 -1.55
CA THR A 225 7.26 0.87 -0.13
C THR A 225 8.22 -0.01 0.64
N VAL A 226 9.21 0.55 1.34
CA VAL A 226 10.30 -0.25 1.95
C VAL A 226 9.79 -1.20 3.05
N ALA A 227 8.75 -0.80 3.77
CA ALA A 227 7.99 -1.68 4.65
C ALA A 227 6.61 -1.08 4.93
N ASN A 228 5.60 -1.92 5.14
CA ASN A 228 4.30 -1.48 5.60
C ASN A 228 4.38 -0.91 7.02
N GLU A 229 3.74 0.22 7.26
CA GLU A 229 3.53 0.85 8.56
C GLU A 229 4.77 0.84 9.47
N LEU A 230 5.94 1.19 8.93
CA LEU A 230 7.22 1.00 9.60
C LEU A 230 7.40 1.85 10.87
N GLY A 231 6.69 2.97 11.00
CA GLY A 231 6.92 3.94 12.09
C GLY A 231 6.92 3.32 13.51
N ILE A 232 7.90 3.75 14.30
CA ILE A 232 8.19 3.25 15.65
C ILE A 232 7.02 3.51 16.59
N LEU A 233 6.37 4.67 16.52
CA LEU A 233 5.23 4.99 17.38
C LEU A 233 4.05 4.03 17.17
N TYR A 234 3.85 3.55 15.94
CA TYR A 234 2.83 2.55 15.62
C TYR A 234 3.23 1.16 16.13
N ASN A 235 4.47 0.74 15.87
CA ASN A 235 4.95 -0.58 16.27
C ASN A 235 5.18 -0.73 17.78
N ALA A 236 5.52 0.36 18.47
CA ALA A 236 5.66 0.45 19.93
C ALA A 236 4.35 0.82 20.65
N ARG A 237 3.19 0.53 20.07
CA ARG A 237 1.88 0.88 20.66
C ARG A 237 1.56 0.21 22.02
N ARG A 238 2.36 -0.78 22.43
CA ARG A 238 2.25 -1.44 23.75
C ARG A 238 3.30 -0.94 24.76
N GLY A 239 4.07 0.09 24.39
CA GLY A 239 5.19 0.59 25.18
C GLY A 239 6.49 0.57 24.38
N TYR A 240 7.40 1.46 24.74
CA TYR A 240 8.74 1.48 24.15
C TYR A 240 9.56 0.30 24.69
N PRO A 241 10.22 -0.50 23.82
CA PRO A 241 11.05 -1.59 24.28
C PRO A 241 12.27 -1.05 25.06
N PRO A 242 12.83 -1.83 26.00
CA PRO A 242 13.98 -1.40 26.80
C PRO A 242 15.18 -0.91 25.97
N GLU A 243 15.42 -1.53 24.81
CA GLU A 243 16.50 -1.14 23.90
C GLU A 243 16.29 0.27 23.33
N LEU A 244 15.07 0.59 22.87
CA LEU A 244 14.72 1.94 22.39
C LEU A 244 14.90 2.97 23.51
N ILE A 245 14.47 2.63 24.73
CA ILE A 245 14.64 3.50 25.90
C ILE A 245 16.12 3.74 26.19
N ALA A 246 16.96 2.70 26.13
CA ALA A 246 18.40 2.81 26.37
C ALA A 246 19.07 3.70 25.31
N ARG A 247 18.72 3.53 24.04
CA ARG A 247 19.22 4.35 22.93
C ARG A 247 18.77 5.81 23.04
N PHE A 248 17.50 6.05 23.37
CA PHE A 248 17.00 7.40 23.62
C PHE A 248 17.75 8.08 24.78
N ARG A 249 17.96 7.37 25.90
CA ARG A 249 18.72 7.90 27.04
C ARG A 249 20.15 8.26 26.66
N LYS A 250 20.82 7.43 25.84
CA LYS A 250 22.15 7.72 25.31
C LYS A 250 22.14 8.97 24.43
N TRP A 251 21.29 8.98 23.40
CA TRP A 251 21.14 10.10 22.48
C TRP A 251 20.83 11.41 23.21
N ARG A 252 19.94 11.38 24.20
CA ARG A 252 19.57 12.55 25.00
C ARG A 252 20.75 13.08 25.82
N ARG A 253 21.57 12.21 26.43
CA ARG A 253 22.78 12.65 27.15
C ARG A 253 23.80 13.32 26.24
N GLU A 254 23.93 12.83 25.01
CA GLU A 254 24.90 13.33 24.04
C GLU A 254 24.45 14.67 23.43
N HIS A 255 23.16 14.84 23.12
CA HIS A 255 22.65 16.01 22.41
C HIS A 255 22.02 17.07 23.33
N PHE A 256 21.53 16.66 24.51
CA PHE A 256 20.84 17.51 25.48
C PHE A 256 21.24 17.16 26.93
N PRO A 257 22.49 17.42 27.35
CA PRO A 257 22.99 17.01 28.67
C PRO A 257 22.15 17.52 29.85
N SER A 258 21.57 18.73 29.76
CA SER A 258 20.68 19.29 30.79
C SER A 258 19.38 18.51 30.98
N GLU A 259 18.99 17.70 30.00
CA GLU A 259 17.76 16.89 29.99
C GLU A 259 18.03 15.42 30.35
N ALA A 260 19.29 15.06 30.65
CA ALA A 260 19.75 13.69 30.83
C ALA A 260 18.94 12.87 31.85
N GLY A 261 18.48 13.51 32.94
CA GLY A 261 17.72 12.90 34.03
C GLY A 261 16.20 12.85 33.83
N GLY A 262 15.67 13.39 32.73
CA GLY A 262 14.22 13.49 32.52
C GLY A 262 13.52 12.13 32.41
N PRO A 263 12.21 12.05 32.71
CA PRO A 263 11.43 10.81 32.57
C PRO A 263 11.31 10.37 31.11
N ILE A 264 10.97 9.09 30.89
CA ILE A 264 10.57 8.59 29.57
C ILE A 264 9.13 9.04 29.32
N PRO A 265 8.86 9.84 28.27
CA PRO A 265 7.52 10.32 27.99
C PRO A 265 6.63 9.18 27.50
N GLY A 266 5.33 9.25 27.81
CA GLY A 266 4.34 8.41 27.16
C GLY A 266 4.18 8.75 25.67
N ARG A 267 3.60 7.84 24.88
CA ARG A 267 3.23 8.15 23.49
C ARG A 267 2.21 9.29 23.49
N TYR A 268 2.39 10.25 22.57
CA TYR A 268 1.52 11.43 22.42
C TYR A 268 1.47 12.39 23.62
N ALA A 269 2.36 12.23 24.61
CA ALA A 269 2.50 13.20 25.67
C ALA A 269 2.90 14.57 25.10
N ARG A 270 2.43 15.65 25.74
CA ARG A 270 2.78 17.03 25.38
C ARG A 270 3.74 17.59 26.42
N SER A 271 5.03 17.26 26.26
CA SER A 271 6.08 17.72 27.16
C SER A 271 7.39 17.94 26.42
N ARG A 272 8.33 18.64 27.05
CA ARG A 272 9.70 18.77 26.56
C ARG A 272 10.33 17.40 26.27
N GLN A 273 10.14 16.44 27.17
CA GLN A 273 10.65 15.08 26.98
C GLN A 273 10.00 14.38 25.79
N ALA A 274 8.70 14.57 25.56
CA ALA A 274 8.01 14.01 24.41
C ALA A 274 8.51 14.60 23.09
N ALA A 275 8.78 15.91 23.05
CA ALA A 275 9.40 16.55 21.88
C ALA A 275 10.80 15.98 21.58
N LEU A 276 11.60 15.73 22.63
CA LEU A 276 12.92 15.09 22.48
C LEU A 276 12.81 13.64 21.99
N MET A 277 11.88 12.85 22.54
CA MET A 277 11.61 11.49 22.07
C MET A 277 11.19 11.50 20.60
N ASN A 278 10.24 12.36 20.22
CA ASN A 278 9.78 12.48 18.84
C ASN A 278 10.91 12.84 17.86
N ARG A 279 11.81 13.76 18.26
CA ARG A 279 12.99 14.09 17.46
C ARG A 279 13.92 12.89 17.29
N PHE A 280 14.22 12.19 18.38
CA PHE A 280 15.04 10.97 18.33
C PHE A 280 14.41 9.90 17.43
N LEU A 281 13.11 9.65 17.54
CA LEU A 281 12.40 8.68 16.71
C LEU A 281 12.46 9.07 15.22
N ALA A 282 12.25 10.34 14.89
CA ALA A 282 12.36 10.84 13.51
C ALA A 282 13.77 10.67 12.93
N GLU A 283 14.81 10.92 13.73
CA GLU A 283 16.21 10.71 13.31
C GLU A 283 16.49 9.22 13.01
N VAL A 284 16.00 8.31 13.86
CA VAL A 284 16.13 6.86 13.68
C VAL A 284 15.35 6.36 12.46
N GLU A 285 14.10 6.81 12.31
CA GLU A 285 13.25 6.42 11.18
C GLU A 285 13.85 6.88 9.85
N ARG A 286 14.38 8.10 9.79
CA ARG A 286 15.09 8.62 8.62
C ARG A 286 16.34 7.79 8.29
N GLU A 287 17.20 7.50 9.27
CA GLU A 287 18.39 6.65 9.05
C GLU A 287 17.98 5.28 8.50
N THR A 288 16.92 4.69 9.06
CA THR A 288 16.42 3.38 8.64
C THR A 288 15.90 3.44 7.20
N ALA A 289 15.11 4.47 6.86
CA ALA A 289 14.57 4.68 5.53
C ALA A 289 15.68 4.91 4.49
N GLU A 290 16.66 5.78 4.78
CA GLU A 290 17.81 6.04 3.93
C GLU A 290 18.61 4.76 3.66
N TRP A 291 18.85 3.95 4.69
CA TRP A 291 19.52 2.66 4.54
C TRP A 291 18.73 1.69 3.64
N MET A 292 17.42 1.55 3.86
CA MET A 292 16.55 0.66 3.05
C MET A 292 16.46 1.13 1.60
N ILE A 293 16.32 2.44 1.36
CA ILE A 293 16.35 3.05 0.02
C ILE A 293 17.69 2.74 -0.65
N GLY A 294 18.80 2.89 0.08
CA GLY A 294 20.14 2.56 -0.41
C GLY A 294 20.27 1.10 -0.87
N GLN A 295 19.66 0.14 -0.15
CA GLN A 295 19.65 -1.26 -0.58
C GLN A 295 18.85 -1.46 -1.88
N LEU A 296 17.71 -0.78 -2.06
CA LEU A 296 16.95 -0.84 -3.31
C LEU A 296 17.74 -0.24 -4.48
N ARG A 297 18.46 0.88 -4.26
CA ARG A 297 19.33 1.48 -5.28
C ARG A 297 20.47 0.54 -5.65
N GLN A 298 21.09 -0.11 -4.66
CA GLN A 298 22.15 -1.10 -4.88
C GLN A 298 21.65 -2.32 -5.66
N LEU A 299 20.39 -2.72 -5.46
CA LEU A 299 19.73 -3.79 -6.21
C LEU A 299 19.33 -3.36 -7.64
N GLY A 300 19.48 -2.08 -8.00
CA GLY A 300 19.22 -1.57 -9.35
C GLY A 300 17.90 -0.82 -9.52
N TYR A 301 17.13 -0.59 -8.44
CA TYR A 301 15.87 0.14 -8.55
C TYR A 301 16.09 1.63 -8.75
N SER A 302 15.56 2.19 -9.84
CA SER A 302 15.59 3.64 -10.13
C SER A 302 14.25 4.35 -9.89
N GLY A 303 13.19 3.59 -9.61
CA GLY A 303 11.84 4.14 -9.42
C GLY A 303 11.60 4.81 -8.06
N LEU A 304 10.34 5.15 -7.81
CA LEU A 304 9.91 5.90 -6.63
C LEU A 304 9.91 5.01 -5.39
N VAL A 305 10.38 5.54 -4.27
CA VAL A 305 10.41 4.80 -3.00
C VAL A 305 9.72 5.62 -1.92
N THR A 306 8.96 4.96 -1.07
CA THR A 306 8.43 5.55 0.16
C THR A 306 8.72 4.67 1.37
N ALA A 307 8.97 5.28 2.52
CA ALA A 307 8.97 4.62 3.82
C ALA A 307 7.76 4.99 4.69
N TYR A 308 6.88 5.83 4.14
CA TYR A 308 5.77 6.43 4.86
C TYR A 308 4.44 5.96 4.27
N ASN A 309 3.75 5.11 5.02
CA ASN A 309 2.43 4.59 4.67
C ASN A 309 1.60 4.21 5.91
N ASN A 310 1.92 4.80 7.07
CA ASN A 310 1.10 4.77 8.28
C ASN A 310 0.37 6.10 8.48
N GLY A 311 -0.68 6.14 9.31
CA GLY A 311 -1.43 7.36 9.62
C GLY A 311 -0.68 8.37 10.52
N LYS A 312 -1.42 9.08 11.39
CA LYS A 312 -1.09 10.31 12.16
C LYS A 312 0.11 10.27 13.15
N ALA A 313 1.24 9.64 12.85
CA ALA A 313 2.49 9.78 13.60
C ALA A 313 3.53 10.50 12.73
N ILE A 314 4.58 11.05 13.35
CA ILE A 314 5.58 11.87 12.66
C ILE A 314 6.13 11.13 11.44
N GLN A 315 6.03 11.78 10.30
CA GLN A 315 6.64 11.40 9.03
C GLN A 315 7.60 12.54 8.75
N ALA A 316 8.90 12.26 8.87
CA ALA A 316 9.95 13.26 8.70
C ALA A 316 10.03 13.73 7.24
#